data_AF-A0A496XSL1-F1
#
_entry.id   AF-A0A496XSL1-F1
#
_cell.length_a   1.000
_cell.length_b   1.000
_cell.length_c   1.000
_cell.angle_alpha   90.00
_cell.angle_beta   90.00
_cell.angle_gamma   90.00
#
_symmetry.space_group_name_H-M   'P 1'
#
loop_
_entity.id
_entity.type
_entity.pdbx_description
1 polymer ?
#
loop_
_entity_poly.entity_id
_entity_poly.type
_entity_poly.pdbx_seq_one_letter_code
_entity_poly.pdbx_strand_id
1 'polypeptide(L)'
;MKKFVNIFALIFCFMFSGFAMAKDASDEIKYLKKVQVNDETIVTIAGVINYVCPKLVKNASKLCNKKDPVGSAVAFQKQLLGKGTIEDLDDLDDDDLKKTLKKRKILHKEGAMQFYDAVEQFKKHFAPRKKAKAFALKSKWKEASLHEEMAWQYLVKCASRGIFAKKMVDGE
;
A
#
# COMPACT_ATOMS: atom_id res chain seq x y z
N MET A 1 -46.73 51.08 21.60
CA MET A 1 -46.56 49.62 21.40
C MET A 1 -45.90 49.36 20.05
N LYS A 2 -45.09 48.30 19.96
CA LYS A 2 -44.42 47.73 18.77
C LYS A 2 -43.01 48.28 18.45
N LYS A 3 -42.02 47.77 19.19
CA LYS A 3 -40.65 47.51 18.71
C LYS A 3 -40.23 46.11 19.16
N PHE A 4 -40.73 45.09 18.48
CA PHE A 4 -40.30 43.69 18.62
C PHE A 4 -40.24 43.07 17.24
N VAL A 5 -39.25 43.48 16.46
CA VAL A 5 -38.87 42.79 15.22
C VAL A 5 -37.35 42.73 15.20
N ASN A 6 -36.81 41.55 14.88
CA ASN A 6 -35.40 41.25 14.58
C ASN A 6 -34.43 40.84 15.71
N ILE A 7 -34.83 39.95 16.62
CA ILE A 7 -33.85 39.12 17.38
C ILE A 7 -33.83 37.66 16.89
N PHE A 8 -34.92 37.17 16.30
CA PHE A 8 -35.00 35.77 15.83
C PHE A 8 -34.14 35.46 14.60
N ALA A 9 -33.78 36.44 13.77
CA ALA A 9 -32.95 36.21 12.59
C ALA A 9 -31.46 36.00 12.91
N LEU A 10 -30.96 36.56 14.02
CA LEU A 10 -29.54 36.48 14.39
C LEU A 10 -29.17 35.14 15.07
N ILE A 11 -30.14 34.51 15.74
CA ILE A 11 -29.95 33.21 16.43
C ILE A 11 -30.02 32.04 15.42
N PHE A 12 -30.78 32.19 14.33
CA PHE A 12 -30.92 31.12 13.33
C PHE A 12 -29.66 30.92 12.48
N CYS A 13 -28.85 31.98 12.27
CA CYS A 13 -27.58 31.87 11.54
C CYS A 13 -26.44 31.24 12.37
N PHE A 14 -26.53 31.23 13.71
CA PHE A 14 -25.49 30.65 14.57
C PHE A 14 -25.66 29.14 14.82
N MET A 15 -26.84 28.58 14.57
CA MET A 15 -27.09 27.15 14.78
C MET A 15 -26.72 26.25 13.59
N PHE A 16 -26.53 26.81 12.38
CA PHE A 16 -26.16 26.02 11.19
C PHE A 16 -24.64 25.92 10.95
N SER A 17 -23.82 26.82 11.50
CA SER A 17 -22.36 26.76 11.36
C SER A 17 -21.68 25.76 12.31
N GLY A 18 -22.31 25.45 13.46
CA GLY A 18 -21.76 24.52 14.46
C GLY A 18 -21.80 23.05 14.05
N PHE A 19 -22.82 22.62 13.28
CA PHE A 19 -22.94 21.23 12.82
C PHE A 19 -21.92 20.85 11.74
N ALA A 20 -21.48 21.80 10.92
CA ALA A 20 -20.46 21.57 9.91
C ALA A 20 -19.08 21.34 10.55
N MET A 21 -18.71 22.13 11.57
CA MET A 21 -17.42 21.99 12.25
C MET A 21 -17.29 20.70 13.07
N ALA A 22 -18.35 20.29 13.76
CA ALA A 22 -18.32 19.05 14.56
C ALA A 22 -18.19 17.79 13.68
N LYS A 23 -18.78 17.81 12.48
CA LYS A 23 -18.67 16.72 11.50
C LYS A 23 -17.28 16.65 10.88
N ASP A 24 -16.70 17.80 10.52
CA ASP A 24 -15.35 17.86 9.96
C ASP A 24 -14.29 17.36 10.95
N ALA A 25 -14.38 17.74 12.24
CA ALA A 25 -13.47 17.22 13.26
C ALA A 25 -13.57 15.69 13.42
N SER A 26 -14.77 15.12 13.27
CA SER A 26 -14.97 13.66 13.28
C SER A 26 -14.32 12.98 12.08
N ASP A 27 -14.43 13.57 10.89
CA ASP A 27 -13.89 13.00 9.65
C ASP A 27 -12.37 13.20 9.54
N GLU A 28 -11.82 14.28 10.09
CA GLU A 28 -10.38 14.50 10.25
C GLU A 28 -9.75 13.42 11.13
N ILE A 29 -10.34 13.15 12.31
CA ILE A 29 -9.86 12.09 13.21
C ILE A 29 -9.90 10.72 12.51
N LYS A 30 -10.95 10.42 11.74
CA LYS A 30 -11.03 9.17 10.96
C LYS A 30 -9.92 9.09 9.93
N TYR A 31 -9.64 10.17 9.21
CA TYR A 31 -8.55 10.25 8.26
C TYR A 31 -7.20 9.97 8.94
N LEU A 32 -6.89 10.66 10.04
CA LEU A 32 -5.63 10.48 10.78
C LEU A 32 -5.45 9.05 11.30
N LYS A 33 -6.52 8.43 11.82
CA LYS A 33 -6.49 7.01 12.22
C LYS A 33 -6.16 6.08 11.05
N LYS A 34 -6.72 6.33 9.86
CA LYS A 34 -6.40 5.53 8.66
C LYS A 34 -4.97 5.73 8.20
N VAL A 35 -4.44 6.95 8.26
CA VAL A 35 -3.02 7.23 7.96
C VAL A 35 -2.14 6.38 8.88
N GLN A 36 -2.40 6.40 10.18
CA GLN A 36 -1.65 5.61 11.16
C GLN A 36 -1.69 4.10 10.83
N VAL A 37 -2.89 3.53 10.61
CA VAL A 37 -3.06 2.12 10.27
C VAL A 37 -2.30 1.76 8.98
N ASN A 38 -2.33 2.62 7.97
CA ASN A 38 -1.62 2.40 6.72
C ASN A 38 -0.10 2.43 6.92
N ASP A 39 0.41 3.34 7.75
CA ASP A 39 1.84 3.44 8.05
C ASP A 39 2.33 2.21 8.84
N GLU A 40 1.57 1.75 9.84
CA GLU A 40 1.84 0.50 10.57
C GLU A 40 1.81 -0.73 9.65
N THR A 41 0.86 -0.77 8.71
CA THR A 41 0.78 -1.83 7.71
C THR A 41 2.01 -1.84 6.79
N ILE A 42 2.51 -0.67 6.38
CA ILE A 42 3.73 -0.55 5.57
C ILE A 42 4.96 -1.07 6.34
N VAL A 43 5.06 -0.78 7.64
CA VAL A 43 6.14 -1.31 8.50
C VAL A 43 6.08 -2.84 8.55
N THR A 44 4.89 -3.41 8.66
CA THR A 44 4.70 -4.87 8.63
C THR A 44 5.14 -5.47 7.29
N ILE A 45 4.74 -4.85 6.17
CA ILE A 45 5.15 -5.26 4.81
C ILE A 45 6.68 -5.19 4.65
N ALA A 46 7.31 -4.13 5.16
CA ALA A 46 8.77 -4.00 5.17
C ALA A 46 9.45 -5.16 5.91
N GLY A 47 8.91 -5.58 7.06
CA GLY A 47 9.36 -6.77 7.78
C GLY A 47 9.27 -8.05 6.95
N VAL A 48 8.14 -8.27 6.27
CA VAL A 48 7.94 -9.42 5.38
C VAL A 48 8.94 -9.39 4.22
N ILE A 49 9.16 -8.24 3.58
CA ILE A 49 10.14 -8.13 2.49
C ILE A 49 11.54 -8.49 2.97
N ASN A 50 11.95 -7.97 4.13
CA ASN A 50 13.26 -8.25 4.72
C ASN A 50 13.45 -9.74 5.06
N TYR A 51 12.36 -10.45 5.34
CA TYR A 51 12.38 -11.89 5.58
C TYR A 51 12.43 -12.71 4.29
N VAL A 52 11.59 -12.35 3.30
CA VAL A 52 11.35 -13.13 2.09
C VAL A 52 12.43 -12.90 1.02
N CYS A 53 12.79 -11.64 0.75
CA CYS A 53 13.79 -11.28 -0.28
C CYS A 53 15.07 -12.13 -0.23
N PRO A 54 15.76 -12.28 0.93
CA PRO A 54 17.01 -13.03 0.98
C PRO A 54 16.84 -14.53 0.73
N LYS A 55 15.63 -15.09 0.89
CA LYS A 55 15.34 -16.49 0.59
C LYS A 55 15.03 -16.72 -0.89
N LEU A 56 14.56 -15.69 -1.60
CA LEU A 56 14.20 -15.81 -3.01
C LEU A 56 15.39 -15.73 -3.97
N VAL A 57 16.57 -15.26 -3.54
CA VAL A 57 17.70 -15.01 -4.43
C VAL A 57 19.04 -15.46 -3.84
N LYS A 58 19.89 -16.10 -4.65
CA LYS A 58 21.20 -16.63 -4.21
C LYS A 58 22.20 -15.55 -3.77
N ASN A 59 22.07 -14.33 -4.29
CA ASN A 59 22.97 -13.20 -4.03
C ASN A 59 22.33 -12.13 -3.15
N ALA A 60 21.64 -12.55 -2.08
CA ALA A 60 20.86 -11.68 -1.21
C ALA A 60 21.60 -10.42 -0.74
N SER A 61 22.88 -10.52 -0.37
CA SER A 61 23.67 -9.38 0.14
C SER A 61 23.84 -8.22 -0.84
N LYS A 62 23.71 -8.46 -2.15
CA LYS A 62 23.80 -7.42 -3.19
C LYS A 62 22.45 -6.81 -3.56
N LEU A 63 21.36 -7.50 -3.25
CA LEU A 63 20.02 -7.17 -3.75
C LEU A 63 19.06 -6.78 -2.63
N CYS A 64 19.14 -7.45 -1.48
CA CYS A 64 18.25 -7.27 -0.34
C CYS A 64 18.94 -6.43 0.73
N ASN A 65 18.60 -5.14 0.80
CA ASN A 65 19.03 -4.21 1.82
C ASN A 65 17.94 -4.06 2.90
N LYS A 66 18.23 -4.51 4.13
CA LYS A 66 17.29 -4.40 5.25
C LYS A 66 16.86 -2.97 5.60
N LYS A 67 17.72 -1.98 5.29
CA LYS A 67 17.44 -0.55 5.51
C LYS A 67 16.59 0.06 4.38
N ASP A 68 16.46 -0.64 3.26
CA ASP A 68 15.62 -0.24 2.13
C ASP A 68 14.79 -1.44 1.62
N PRO A 69 13.74 -1.84 2.35
CA PRO A 69 12.92 -2.99 1.98
C PRO A 69 12.19 -2.78 0.65
N VAL A 70 11.68 -1.56 0.40
CA VAL A 70 10.98 -1.24 -0.85
C VAL A 70 11.94 -1.29 -2.03
N GLY A 71 13.14 -0.71 -1.91
CA GLY A 71 14.17 -0.82 -2.94
C GLY A 71 14.62 -2.27 -3.17
N SER A 72 14.70 -3.08 -2.12
CA SER A 72 14.98 -4.53 -2.21
C SER A 72 13.91 -5.27 -3.01
N ALA A 73 12.64 -4.99 -2.75
CA ALA A 73 11.52 -5.55 -3.49
C ALA A 73 11.56 -5.18 -4.99
N VAL A 74 11.84 -3.91 -5.31
CA VAL A 74 11.96 -3.45 -6.70
C VAL A 74 13.19 -4.07 -7.38
N ALA A 75 14.33 -4.15 -6.69
CA ALA A 75 15.54 -4.79 -7.20
C ALA A 75 15.29 -6.28 -7.49
N PHE A 76 14.53 -6.96 -6.62
CA PHE A 76 14.10 -8.33 -6.84
C PHE A 76 13.23 -8.46 -8.09
N GLN A 77 12.22 -7.61 -8.28
CA GLN A 77 11.40 -7.67 -9.50
C GLN A 77 12.26 -7.50 -10.76
N LYS A 78 13.23 -6.57 -10.75
CA LYS A 78 14.17 -6.40 -11.88
C LYS A 78 15.03 -7.65 -12.11
N GLN A 79 15.51 -8.29 -11.06
CA GLN A 79 16.26 -9.55 -11.15
C GLN A 79 15.39 -10.68 -11.69
N LEU A 80 14.13 -10.77 -11.22
CA LEU A 80 13.16 -11.77 -11.65
C LEU A 80 12.82 -11.62 -13.12
N LEU A 81 12.53 -10.40 -13.59
CA LEU A 81 12.12 -10.10 -14.97
C LEU A 81 13.29 -10.03 -15.96
N GLY A 82 14.49 -9.67 -15.51
CA GLY A 82 15.62 -9.40 -16.40
C GLY A 82 15.31 -8.24 -17.34
N LYS A 83 15.22 -8.52 -18.65
CA LYS A 83 14.85 -7.55 -19.69
C LYS A 83 13.41 -7.70 -20.20
N GLY A 84 12.67 -8.69 -19.69
CA GLY A 84 11.33 -9.01 -20.16
C GLY A 84 10.23 -8.53 -19.21
N THR A 85 9.03 -9.04 -19.43
CA THR A 85 7.84 -8.83 -18.58
C THR A 85 7.49 -10.08 -17.78
N ILE A 86 6.42 -9.99 -16.98
CA ILE A 86 5.92 -11.16 -16.24
C ILE A 86 5.21 -12.13 -17.19
N GLU A 87 4.56 -11.61 -18.23
CA GLU A 87 3.94 -12.40 -19.29
C GLU A 87 4.98 -13.23 -20.05
N ASP A 88 6.17 -12.66 -20.34
CA ASP A 88 7.28 -13.42 -20.93
C ASP A 88 7.73 -14.61 -20.07
N LEU A 89 7.50 -14.57 -18.75
CA LEU A 89 7.79 -15.68 -17.84
C LEU A 89 6.64 -16.68 -17.78
N ASP A 90 5.40 -16.22 -17.87
CA ASP A 90 4.20 -17.05 -17.84
C ASP A 90 4.02 -17.84 -19.16
N ASP A 91 4.53 -17.33 -20.28
CA ASP A 91 4.51 -18.00 -21.59
C ASP A 91 5.57 -19.12 -21.73
N LEU A 92 6.53 -19.21 -20.80
CA LEU A 92 7.54 -20.27 -20.80
C LEU A 92 6.95 -21.57 -20.27
N ASP A 93 7.33 -22.70 -20.89
CA ASP A 93 7.13 -24.00 -20.27
C ASP A 93 7.93 -24.13 -18.95
N ASP A 94 7.58 -25.13 -18.16
CA ASP A 94 8.17 -25.31 -16.82
C ASP A 94 9.69 -25.52 -16.83
N ASP A 95 10.23 -26.17 -17.86
CA ASP A 95 11.66 -26.46 -17.94
C ASP A 95 12.46 -25.21 -18.32
N ASP A 96 11.96 -24.45 -19.29
CA ASP A 96 12.58 -23.20 -19.71
C ASP A 96 12.42 -22.09 -18.68
N LEU A 97 11.29 -22.06 -17.96
CA LEU A 97 11.12 -21.19 -16.80
C LEU A 97 12.13 -21.54 -15.70
N LYS A 98 12.29 -22.82 -15.34
CA LYS A 98 13.30 -23.25 -14.35
C LYS A 98 14.72 -22.85 -14.76
N LYS A 99 15.10 -23.09 -16.03
CA LYS A 99 16.41 -22.66 -16.57
C LYS A 99 16.59 -21.14 -16.46
N THR A 100 15.55 -20.39 -16.84
CA THR A 100 15.55 -18.92 -16.79
C THR A 100 15.70 -18.40 -15.37
N LEU A 101 14.92 -18.90 -14.42
CA LEU A 101 15.00 -18.53 -13.01
C LEU A 101 16.36 -18.88 -12.40
N LYS A 102 16.92 -20.05 -12.72
CA LYS A 102 18.26 -20.46 -12.29
C LYS A 102 19.35 -19.51 -12.80
N LYS A 103 19.28 -19.11 -14.09
CA LYS A 103 20.19 -18.11 -14.68
C LYS A 103 20.07 -16.75 -13.96
N ARG A 104 18.85 -16.38 -13.58
CA ARG A 104 18.53 -15.17 -12.80
C ARG A 104 18.78 -15.34 -11.29
N LYS A 105 19.31 -16.48 -10.85
CA LYS A 105 19.66 -16.80 -9.44
C LYS A 105 18.46 -16.76 -8.49
N ILE A 106 17.26 -17.01 -9.01
CA ILE A 106 16.02 -17.12 -8.25
C ILE A 106 15.90 -18.54 -7.71
N LEU A 107 15.53 -18.68 -6.44
CA LEU A 107 15.56 -19.95 -5.71
C LEU A 107 14.20 -20.64 -5.58
N HIS A 108 13.11 -19.88 -5.49
CA HIS A 108 11.75 -20.41 -5.33
C HIS A 108 10.83 -19.79 -6.39
N LYS A 109 10.32 -20.58 -7.34
CA LYS A 109 9.45 -20.09 -8.44
C LYS A 109 8.17 -19.48 -7.88
N GLU A 110 7.38 -20.26 -7.16
CA GLU A 110 6.06 -19.88 -6.66
C GLU A 110 6.16 -18.72 -5.67
N GLY A 111 7.13 -18.79 -4.76
CA GLY A 111 7.44 -17.70 -3.83
C GLY A 111 7.84 -16.40 -4.55
N ALA A 112 8.63 -16.49 -5.62
CA ALA A 112 9.04 -15.33 -6.42
C ALA A 112 7.85 -14.69 -7.14
N MET A 113 6.93 -15.48 -7.69
CA MET A 113 5.73 -14.97 -8.37
C MET A 113 4.77 -14.30 -7.38
N GLN A 114 4.53 -14.93 -6.22
CA GLN A 114 3.71 -14.31 -5.17
C GLN A 114 4.33 -13.01 -4.64
N PHE A 115 5.65 -12.99 -4.50
CA PHE A 115 6.38 -11.80 -4.09
C PHE A 115 6.31 -10.70 -5.15
N TYR A 116 6.46 -11.03 -6.43
CA TYR A 116 6.27 -10.09 -7.53
C TYR A 116 4.89 -9.43 -7.48
N ASP A 117 3.83 -10.25 -7.37
CA ASP A 117 2.47 -9.75 -7.29
C ASP A 117 2.23 -8.88 -6.05
N ALA A 118 2.81 -9.26 -4.90
CA ALA A 118 2.74 -8.45 -3.69
C ALA A 118 3.32 -7.04 -3.93
N VAL A 119 4.44 -6.95 -4.65
CA VAL A 119 5.07 -5.67 -5.00
C VAL A 119 4.21 -4.87 -5.99
N GLU A 120 3.57 -5.52 -6.96
CA GLU A 120 2.63 -4.86 -7.87
C GLU A 120 1.40 -4.29 -7.13
N GLN A 121 0.87 -5.00 -6.13
CA GLN A 121 -0.18 -4.46 -5.28
C GLN A 121 0.33 -3.29 -4.44
N PHE A 122 1.55 -3.40 -3.88
CA PHE A 122 2.16 -2.31 -3.12
C PHE A 122 2.23 -1.05 -3.97
N LYS A 123 2.74 -1.08 -5.19
CA LYS A 123 2.85 0.12 -6.05
C LYS A 123 1.51 0.87 -6.21
N LYS A 124 0.38 0.15 -6.24
CA LYS A 124 -0.95 0.74 -6.44
C LYS A 124 -1.43 1.59 -5.25
N HIS A 125 -0.84 1.45 -4.06
CA HIS A 125 -1.22 2.26 -2.89
C HIS A 125 -0.77 3.74 -2.97
N PHE A 126 0.28 4.06 -3.74
CA PHE A 126 0.85 5.41 -3.77
C PHE A 126 -0.12 6.45 -4.34
N ALA A 127 -0.82 6.14 -5.43
CA ALA A 127 -1.75 7.05 -6.10
C ALA A 127 -2.93 7.48 -5.19
N PRO A 128 -3.66 6.55 -4.54
CA PRO A 128 -4.71 6.91 -3.59
C PRO A 128 -4.17 7.69 -2.38
N ARG A 129 -3.02 7.33 -1.80
CA ARG A 129 -2.42 8.14 -0.70
C ARG A 129 -2.07 9.57 -1.13
N LYS A 130 -1.56 9.75 -2.34
CA LYS A 130 -1.30 11.09 -2.91
C LYS A 130 -2.59 11.90 -3.03
N LYS A 131 -3.68 11.28 -3.51
CA LYS A 131 -5.01 11.92 -3.56
C LYS A 131 -5.52 12.26 -2.17
N ALA A 132 -5.38 11.35 -1.20
CA ALA A 132 -5.81 11.56 0.17
C ALA A 132 -5.15 12.81 0.79
N LYS A 133 -3.82 12.92 0.66
CA LYS A 133 -3.06 14.11 1.09
C LYS A 133 -3.55 15.39 0.42
N ALA A 134 -3.82 15.34 -0.89
CA ALA A 134 -4.32 16.51 -1.63
C ALA A 134 -5.72 16.96 -1.18
N PHE A 135 -6.59 16.04 -0.76
CA PHE A 135 -7.89 16.37 -0.17
C PHE A 135 -7.77 16.89 1.27
N ALA A 136 -6.90 16.28 2.08
CA ALA A 136 -6.62 16.71 3.44
C ALA A 136 -6.10 18.17 3.49
N LEU A 137 -5.22 18.55 2.57
CA LEU A 137 -4.73 19.94 2.43
C LEU A 137 -5.83 20.97 2.14
N LYS A 138 -7.01 20.51 1.70
CA LYS A 138 -8.19 21.34 1.42
C LYS A 138 -9.29 21.15 2.47
N SER A 139 -8.97 20.52 3.60
CA SER A 139 -9.90 20.14 4.66
C SER A 139 -11.09 19.29 4.16
N LYS A 140 -10.93 18.58 3.04
CA LYS A 140 -11.93 17.65 2.50
C LYS A 140 -11.74 16.28 3.14
N TRP A 141 -12.04 16.19 4.43
CA TRP A 141 -11.65 15.06 5.27
C TRP A 141 -12.32 13.75 4.90
N LYS A 142 -13.59 13.80 4.48
CA LYS A 142 -14.32 12.61 4.02
C LYS A 142 -13.67 11.99 2.77
N GLU A 143 -13.32 12.81 1.78
CA GLU A 143 -12.63 12.39 0.57
C GLU A 143 -11.20 11.94 0.87
N ALA A 144 -10.50 12.62 1.77
CA ALA A 144 -9.18 12.20 2.23
C ALA A 144 -9.22 10.81 2.87
N SER A 145 -10.18 10.59 3.77
CA SER A 145 -10.42 9.31 4.45
C SER A 145 -10.78 8.19 3.47
N LEU A 146 -11.65 8.47 2.49
CA LEU A 146 -11.99 7.51 1.43
C LEU A 146 -10.75 7.10 0.63
N HIS A 147 -9.87 8.05 0.28
CA HIS A 147 -8.67 7.73 -0.46
C HIS A 147 -7.62 6.98 0.37
N GLU A 148 -7.49 7.23 1.67
CA GLU A 148 -6.66 6.37 2.54
C GLU A 148 -7.23 4.95 2.66
N GLU A 149 -8.55 4.81 2.69
CA GLU A 149 -9.20 3.49 2.64
C GLU A 149 -8.88 2.75 1.32
N MET A 150 -8.95 3.43 0.18
CA MET A 150 -8.55 2.85 -1.10
C MET A 150 -7.08 2.41 -1.11
N ALA A 151 -6.19 3.18 -0.49
CA ALA A 151 -4.79 2.80 -0.36
C ALA A 151 -4.62 1.56 0.52
N TRP A 152 -5.36 1.48 1.62
CA TRP A 152 -5.35 0.36 2.54
C TRP A 152 -5.70 -0.96 1.83
N GLN A 153 -6.70 -0.95 0.95
CA GLN A 153 -7.08 -2.15 0.17
C GLN A 153 -5.92 -2.74 -0.65
N TYR A 154 -5.03 -1.89 -1.18
CA TYR A 154 -3.83 -2.36 -1.87
C TYR A 154 -2.75 -2.88 -0.92
N LEU A 155 -2.60 -2.24 0.25
CA LEU A 155 -1.69 -2.70 1.30
C LEU A 155 -2.10 -4.06 1.87
N VAL A 156 -3.39 -4.29 2.10
CA VAL A 156 -3.92 -5.61 2.55
C VAL A 156 -3.66 -6.69 1.50
N LYS A 157 -3.91 -6.40 0.22
CA LYS A 157 -3.60 -7.34 -0.88
C LYS A 157 -2.10 -7.63 -0.98
N CYS A 158 -1.26 -6.61 -0.80
CA CYS A 158 0.19 -6.78 -0.73
C CYS A 158 0.59 -7.69 0.45
N ALA A 159 0.07 -7.42 1.66
CA ALA A 159 0.37 -8.20 2.85
C ALA A 159 -0.05 -9.68 2.69
N SER A 160 -1.26 -9.93 2.17
CA SER A 160 -1.77 -11.28 1.90
C SER A 160 -0.83 -12.06 0.97
N ARG A 161 -0.47 -11.47 -0.18
CA ARG A 161 0.46 -12.09 -1.15
C ARG A 161 1.86 -12.26 -0.57
N GLY A 162 2.33 -11.30 0.22
CA GLY A 162 3.60 -11.39 0.95
C GLY A 162 3.63 -12.55 1.95
N ILE A 163 2.52 -12.81 2.64
CA ILE A 163 2.38 -13.97 3.54
C ILE A 163 2.41 -15.28 2.74
N PHE A 164 1.75 -15.35 1.58
CA PHE A 164 1.86 -16.54 0.72
C PHE A 164 3.29 -16.75 0.22
N ALA A 165 3.97 -15.69 -0.21
CA ALA A 165 5.39 -15.78 -0.58
C ALA A 165 6.25 -16.29 0.59
N LYS A 166 5.98 -15.82 1.81
CA LYS A 166 6.64 -16.32 3.04
C LYS A 166 6.43 -17.83 3.21
N LYS A 167 5.18 -18.32 3.14
CA LYS A 167 4.87 -19.74 3.29
C LYS A 167 5.63 -20.61 2.27
N MET A 168 5.62 -20.18 1.01
CA MET A 168 6.31 -20.88 -0.07
C MET A 168 7.84 -20.97 0.13
N VAL A 169 8.47 -19.93 0.68
CA VAL A 169 9.92 -19.99 0.98
C VAL A 169 10.24 -20.76 2.27
N ASP A 170 9.27 -20.94 3.15
CA ASP A 170 9.40 -21.75 4.36
C ASP A 170 9.06 -23.24 4.10
N GLY A 171 8.48 -23.56 2.93
CA GLY A 171 8.10 -24.93 2.55
C GLY A 171 6.72 -25.38 3.07
N GLU A 172 5.85 -24.43 3.42
CA GLU A 172 4.47 -24.63 3.87
C GLU A 172 3.43 -24.57 2.74
#